data_AF-A0AAW1F8B4-F1
#
_entry.id   AF-A0AAW1F8B4-F1
#
_cell.length_a   1.000
_cell.length_b   1.000
_cell.length_c   1.000
_cell.angle_alpha   90.00
_cell.angle_beta   90.00
_cell.angle_gamma   90.00
#
_symmetry.space_group_name_H-M   'P 1'
#
loop_
_entity.id
_entity.type
_entity.pdbx_description
1 polymer ?
#
loop_
_entity_poly.entity_id
_entity_poly.type
_entity_poly.pdbx_seq_one_letter_code
_entity_poly.pdbx_strand_id
1 'polypeptide(L)'
;MSVGRINRYSIVSSEEEGLRLSTMHGMNGFGNGKLHTRRKCRNRFVKKNGQCNVQFANMENKSQRYMADIFTTCVDIRWRWMLLVFTLVFVLSWLAFGFAFWVIALLHGDLDNPAGDDNFTPCVLQVNGFVAAFLFSIETQSTIGYGYRCVTEECPVAVFMVVFQSIVGCIIDCFMIGAIMAKMARPKKRAQTLLFSHNAIIAMRDGKLCLMWRVGNLRKSHIVEAHVRAQLIKPRITDEGEYIPLDQIDINVGFDKGLDRIFLVSPITILHGIDQESPLFGISKQDLETADFEIVVILEGMVEATAMTTQARSSYLASEVLWGHRFEPVLFEEKNVYKVDFSHFHKTYEVPSTPRCSAKDMVENKFLVPSSNSFCYENEMAFLSRDDGEEDVGGGGSRALANLSPDRNSRHEFERLQATRALDQRSYRRESEI
;
A
#
# COMPACT_ATOMS: atom_id res chain seq x y z
N MET A 1 -8.51 -34.75 38.00
CA MET A 1 -7.15 -35.04 37.50
C MET A 1 -7.24 -35.41 36.02
N SER A 2 -6.67 -34.61 35.13
CA SER A 2 -5.94 -35.03 33.91
C SER A 2 -5.50 -33.76 33.18
N VAL A 3 -4.21 -33.63 32.87
CA VAL A 3 -3.61 -32.37 32.39
C VAL A 3 -3.36 -32.45 30.89
N GLY A 4 -3.87 -31.47 30.14
CA GLY A 4 -3.65 -31.38 28.70
C GLY A 4 -2.19 -31.07 28.35
N ARG A 5 -1.62 -31.81 27.39
CA ARG A 5 -0.29 -31.53 26.84
C ARG A 5 -0.38 -30.54 25.68
N ILE A 6 0.14 -29.34 25.91
CA ILE A 6 0.42 -28.33 24.88
C ILE A 6 1.76 -28.68 24.23
N ASN A 7 1.78 -28.94 22.92
CA ASN A 7 3.03 -29.17 22.19
C ASN A 7 3.68 -27.83 21.81
N ARG A 8 4.96 -27.66 22.16
CA ARG A 8 5.75 -26.45 21.88
C ARG A 8 6.23 -26.44 20.43
N TYR A 9 6.27 -25.25 19.82
CA TYR A 9 6.97 -25.04 18.56
C TYR A 9 8.48 -25.23 18.77
N SER A 10 9.07 -26.14 17.98
CA SER A 10 10.52 -26.22 17.77
C SER A 10 10.85 -25.59 16.41
N ILE A 11 11.82 -24.67 16.38
CA ILE A 11 12.33 -24.06 15.14
C ILE A 11 13.84 -24.29 15.09
N VAL A 12 14.25 -25.48 14.65
CA VAL A 12 15.56 -25.75 14.02
C VAL A 12 15.39 -26.89 13.03
N SER A 13 15.71 -26.63 11.76
CA SER A 13 16.05 -27.59 10.70
C SER A 13 16.56 -26.72 9.55
N SER A 14 17.85 -26.40 9.58
CA SER A 14 18.89 -27.13 8.84
C SER A 14 18.84 -26.79 7.36
N GLU A 15 19.85 -26.04 6.94
CA GLU A 15 20.20 -25.78 5.55
C GLU A 15 20.61 -27.09 4.89
N GLU A 16 19.91 -27.50 3.82
CA GLU A 16 20.42 -28.28 2.67
C GLU A 16 19.23 -28.74 1.81
N GLU A 17 18.99 -28.04 0.69
CA GLU A 17 18.42 -28.69 -0.50
C GLU A 17 18.85 -27.87 -1.74
N GLY A 18 19.84 -28.40 -2.46
CA GLY A 18 20.55 -27.69 -3.51
C GLY A 18 19.79 -27.55 -4.82
N LEU A 19 20.35 -26.74 -5.73
CA LEU A 19 19.86 -26.57 -7.10
C LEU A 19 19.64 -27.95 -7.77
N ARG A 20 18.42 -28.19 -8.25
CA ARG A 20 18.16 -29.17 -9.31
C ARG A 20 17.71 -28.44 -10.57
N LEU A 21 18.69 -28.22 -11.45
CA LEU A 21 18.48 -27.80 -12.82
C LEU A 21 17.84 -28.98 -13.57
N SER A 22 16.56 -28.86 -13.95
CA SER A 22 15.84 -29.95 -14.64
C SER A 22 16.28 -30.07 -16.09
N THR A 23 17.18 -31.01 -16.36
CA THR A 23 17.53 -31.44 -17.73
C THR A 23 16.29 -32.04 -18.39
N MET A 24 15.90 -31.55 -19.57
CA MET A 24 14.89 -32.24 -20.38
C MET A 24 15.48 -33.54 -20.96
N HIS A 25 14.69 -34.60 -21.00
CA HIS A 25 15.01 -35.85 -21.71
C HIS A 25 13.81 -36.30 -22.56
N GLY A 26 14.12 -36.96 -23.67
CA GLY A 26 13.22 -37.09 -24.83
C GLY A 26 12.11 -38.15 -24.71
N MET A 27 11.26 -38.18 -25.74
CA MET A 27 10.17 -39.15 -25.88
C MET A 27 10.66 -40.59 -25.97
N ASN A 28 10.00 -41.50 -25.25
CA ASN A 28 9.25 -42.62 -25.84
C ASN A 28 8.58 -43.47 -24.75
N GLY A 29 7.32 -43.88 -24.98
CA GLY A 29 6.61 -44.77 -24.05
C GLY A 29 5.11 -44.80 -24.27
N PHE A 30 4.61 -45.75 -25.06
CA PHE A 30 3.18 -46.06 -25.14
C PHE A 30 2.74 -46.71 -23.81
N GLY A 31 1.94 -45.99 -23.02
CA GLY A 31 1.39 -46.49 -21.76
C GLY A 31 0.01 -45.91 -21.50
N ASN A 32 -1.04 -46.71 -21.68
CA ASN A 32 -2.42 -46.29 -21.51
C ASN A 32 -2.79 -46.22 -20.02
N GLY A 33 -2.34 -45.17 -19.34
CA GLY A 33 -2.67 -44.87 -17.95
C GLY A 33 -3.26 -43.47 -17.83
N LYS A 34 -4.38 -43.33 -17.12
CA LYS A 34 -4.92 -42.02 -16.72
C LYS A 34 -3.97 -41.36 -15.72
N LEU A 35 -2.94 -40.72 -16.25
CA LEU A 35 -2.11 -39.76 -15.53
C LEU A 35 -3.03 -38.60 -15.11
N HIS A 36 -3.58 -38.68 -13.90
CA HIS A 36 -3.93 -37.49 -13.15
C HIS A 36 -2.62 -36.74 -12.87
N THR A 37 -2.19 -35.95 -13.86
CA THR A 37 -1.22 -34.88 -13.66
C THR A 37 -1.87 -33.93 -12.67
N ARG A 38 -1.56 -34.14 -11.39
CA ARG A 38 -1.90 -33.24 -10.29
C ARG A 38 -1.11 -31.96 -10.54
N ARG A 39 -1.61 -31.10 -11.44
CA ARG A 39 -1.04 -29.78 -11.75
C ARG A 39 -0.71 -29.14 -10.42
N LYS A 40 0.58 -28.86 -10.17
CA LYS A 40 1.00 -28.09 -9.00
C LYS A 40 0.39 -26.70 -9.17
N CYS A 41 -0.77 -26.49 -8.55
CA CYS A 41 -1.41 -25.19 -8.51
C CYS A 41 -0.39 -24.20 -7.93
N ARG A 42 -0.09 -23.13 -8.68
CA ARG A 42 1.03 -22.23 -8.37
C ARG A 42 0.83 -21.57 -7.01
N ASN A 43 1.95 -21.35 -6.31
CA ASN A 43 1.94 -20.64 -5.05
C ASN A 43 1.53 -19.18 -5.25
N ARG A 44 0.62 -18.71 -4.39
CA ARG A 44 0.10 -17.35 -4.34
C ARG A 44 1.22 -16.32 -4.06
N PHE A 45 1.21 -15.21 -4.78
CA PHE A 45 2.13 -14.08 -4.70
C PHE A 45 1.77 -13.10 -3.57
N VAL A 46 0.49 -12.77 -3.36
CA VAL A 46 0.01 -11.93 -2.25
C VAL A 46 -1.06 -12.69 -1.47
N LYS A 47 -0.89 -12.91 -0.17
CA LYS A 47 -1.89 -13.60 0.68
C LYS A 47 -3.18 -12.78 0.81
N LYS A 48 -4.33 -13.42 1.11
CA LYS A 48 -5.64 -12.75 1.36
C LYS A 48 -5.59 -11.64 2.43
N ASN A 49 -4.59 -11.64 3.29
CA ASN A 49 -4.34 -10.63 4.33
C ASN A 49 -3.41 -9.48 3.87
N GLY A 50 -3.06 -9.41 2.58
CA GLY A 50 -2.18 -8.41 2.00
C GLY A 50 -0.68 -8.61 2.22
N GLN A 51 -0.24 -9.72 2.81
CA GLN A 51 1.18 -10.05 2.94
C GLN A 51 1.73 -10.63 1.64
N CYS A 52 2.75 -10.00 1.07
CA CYS A 52 3.48 -10.52 -0.08
C CYS A 52 4.26 -11.80 0.32
N ASN A 53 4.22 -12.81 -0.53
CA ASN A 53 4.79 -14.14 -0.31
C ASN A 53 6.12 -14.29 -1.07
N VAL A 54 7.00 -13.30 -0.91
CA VAL A 54 8.30 -13.20 -1.59
C VAL A 54 9.39 -13.13 -0.55
N GLN A 55 10.51 -13.82 -0.79
CA GLN A 55 11.71 -13.74 0.04
C GLN A 55 12.87 -13.28 -0.84
N PHE A 56 13.56 -12.22 -0.42
CA PHE A 56 14.74 -11.70 -1.13
C PHE A 56 15.98 -12.45 -0.64
N ALA A 57 16.63 -13.18 -1.55
CA ALA A 57 17.92 -13.84 -1.34
C ALA A 57 19.07 -13.03 -1.97
N ASN A 58 20.31 -13.31 -1.58
CA ASN A 58 21.54 -12.76 -2.16
C ASN A 58 21.58 -11.22 -2.31
N MET A 59 21.07 -10.50 -1.30
CA MET A 59 21.14 -9.04 -1.29
C MET A 59 22.48 -8.56 -0.69
N GLU A 60 23.44 -8.29 -1.57
CA GLU A 60 24.76 -7.75 -1.22
C GLU A 60 24.65 -6.44 -0.40
N ASN A 61 25.58 -6.25 0.54
CA ASN A 61 25.69 -5.08 1.41
C ASN A 61 24.41 -4.71 2.19
N LYS A 62 23.52 -5.69 2.43
CA LYS A 62 22.28 -5.51 3.20
C LYS A 62 22.51 -4.83 4.55
N SER A 63 23.47 -5.29 5.36
CA SER A 63 23.72 -4.72 6.68
C SER A 63 24.10 -3.24 6.60
N GLN A 64 24.99 -2.87 5.69
CA GLN A 64 25.42 -1.48 5.49
C GLN A 64 24.28 -0.57 5.03
N ARG A 65 23.43 -1.02 4.11
CA ARG A 65 22.26 -0.26 3.64
C ARG A 65 21.21 -0.04 4.73
N TYR A 66 20.95 -1.05 5.56
CA TYR A 66 20.03 -0.92 6.70
C TYR A 66 20.62 -0.07 7.85
N MET A 67 21.94 -0.07 8.03
CA MET A 67 22.61 0.82 9.01
C MET A 67 22.66 2.28 8.55
N ALA A 68 22.79 2.53 7.24
CA ALA A 68 22.71 3.88 6.69
C ALA A 68 21.32 4.52 6.92
N ASP A 69 20.25 3.72 6.88
CA ASP A 69 18.89 4.14 7.25
C ASP A 69 18.45 3.53 8.60
N ILE A 70 19.18 3.93 9.65
CA ILE A 70 18.93 3.46 11.02
C ILE A 70 17.57 3.91 11.56
N PHE A 71 17.05 5.06 11.09
CA PHE A 71 15.77 5.60 11.55
C PHE A 71 14.59 4.77 11.03
N THR A 72 14.48 4.50 9.72
CA THR A 72 13.37 3.66 9.25
C THR A 72 13.48 2.25 9.81
N THR A 73 14.70 1.70 9.91
CA THR A 73 14.97 0.39 10.52
C THR A 73 14.47 0.32 11.97
N CYS A 74 14.77 1.32 12.81
CA CYS A 74 14.28 1.40 14.19
C CYS A 74 12.74 1.52 14.27
N VAL A 75 12.13 2.27 13.35
CA VAL A 75 10.67 2.42 13.30
C VAL A 75 9.96 1.20 12.69
N ASP A 76 10.65 0.31 11.96
CA ASP A 76 10.08 -0.92 11.38
C ASP A 76 10.23 -2.21 12.22
N ILE A 77 11.24 -2.32 13.10
CA ILE A 77 11.37 -3.47 14.03
C ILE A 77 10.14 -3.63 14.94
N ARG A 78 9.92 -4.80 15.54
CA ARG A 78 8.74 -5.02 16.41
C ARG A 78 8.87 -4.18 17.69
N TRP A 79 7.75 -3.71 18.25
CA TRP A 79 7.70 -2.93 19.51
C TRP A 79 8.59 -3.49 20.64
N ARG A 80 8.57 -4.82 20.86
CA ARG A 80 9.42 -5.47 21.87
C ARG A 80 10.92 -5.24 21.66
N TRP A 81 11.38 -5.30 20.41
CA TRP A 81 12.78 -5.08 20.06
C TRP A 81 13.16 -3.60 20.12
N MET A 82 12.25 -2.71 19.69
CA MET A 82 12.47 -1.26 19.79
C MET A 82 12.61 -0.82 21.25
N LEU A 83 11.68 -1.24 22.12
CA LEU A 83 11.76 -0.93 23.55
C LEU A 83 13.03 -1.53 24.18
N LEU A 84 13.39 -2.77 23.84
CA LEU A 84 14.64 -3.39 24.29
C LEU A 84 15.88 -2.58 23.86
N VAL A 85 15.93 -2.08 22.62
CA VAL A 85 17.02 -1.24 22.14
C VAL A 85 17.12 0.07 22.94
N PHE A 86 16.00 0.77 23.19
CA PHE A 86 16.03 1.98 24.01
C PHE A 86 16.42 1.68 25.48
N THR A 87 15.87 0.63 26.10
CA THR A 87 16.28 0.20 27.44
C THR A 87 17.78 -0.13 27.50
N LEU A 88 18.32 -0.79 26.47
CA LEU A 88 19.76 -1.08 26.38
C LEU A 88 20.59 0.20 26.25
N VAL A 89 20.15 1.19 25.45
CA VAL A 89 20.83 2.49 25.34
C VAL A 89 20.87 3.22 26.68
N PHE A 90 19.76 3.28 27.42
CA PHE A 90 19.74 3.88 28.76
C PHE A 90 20.66 3.14 29.74
N VAL A 91 20.56 1.80 29.82
CA VAL A 91 21.40 1.02 30.73
C VAL A 91 22.89 1.16 30.40
N LEU A 92 23.25 1.17 29.12
CA LEU A 92 24.64 1.40 28.70
C LEU A 92 25.11 2.82 29.01
N SER A 93 24.28 3.85 28.84
CA SER A 93 24.67 5.22 29.20
C SER A 93 24.84 5.37 30.72
N TRP A 94 23.91 4.83 31.53
CA TRP A 94 24.02 4.86 32.99
C TRP A 94 25.24 4.08 33.50
N LEU A 95 25.59 2.96 32.88
CA LEU A 95 26.81 2.22 33.22
C LEU A 95 28.08 2.97 32.81
N ALA A 96 28.11 3.62 31.65
CA ALA A 96 29.26 4.40 31.19
C ALA A 96 29.53 5.62 32.08
N PHE A 97 28.49 6.40 32.41
CA PHE A 97 28.62 7.55 33.31
C PHE A 97 28.85 7.12 34.76
N GLY A 98 28.17 6.06 35.24
CA GLY A 98 28.43 5.49 36.57
C GLY A 98 29.87 4.99 36.73
N PHE A 99 30.44 4.40 35.68
CA PHE A 99 31.87 4.05 35.64
C PHE A 99 32.77 5.31 35.64
N ALA A 100 32.43 6.34 34.87
CA ALA A 100 33.19 7.59 34.86
C ALA A 100 33.22 8.27 36.24
N PHE A 101 32.08 8.40 36.93
CA PHE A 101 32.04 8.94 38.30
C PHE A 101 32.75 8.05 39.31
N TRP A 102 32.68 6.72 39.16
CA TRP A 102 33.46 5.81 40.00
C TRP A 102 34.97 5.96 39.82
N VAL A 103 35.44 6.17 38.58
CA VAL A 103 36.87 6.46 38.30
C VAL A 103 37.28 7.81 38.87
N ILE A 104 36.44 8.85 38.77
CA ILE A 104 36.71 10.16 39.38
C ILE A 104 36.84 10.02 40.91
N ALA A 105 35.87 9.36 41.56
CA ALA A 105 35.89 9.08 42.99
C ALA A 105 37.14 8.28 43.43
N LEU A 106 37.55 7.28 42.64
CA LEU A 106 38.74 6.47 42.90
C LEU A 106 40.05 7.27 42.76
N LEU A 107 40.13 8.18 41.79
CA LEU A 107 41.33 9.00 41.57
C LEU A 107 41.44 10.16 42.57
N HIS A 108 40.32 10.66 43.10
CA HIS A 108 40.30 11.73 44.10
C HIS A 108 40.46 11.24 45.55
N GLY A 109 40.07 9.99 45.84
CA GLY A 109 40.07 9.41 47.19
C GLY A 109 38.70 9.40 47.88
N ASP A 110 37.65 9.83 47.18
CA ASP A 110 36.26 9.89 47.69
C ASP A 110 35.74 8.53 48.19
N LEU A 111 36.29 7.41 47.70
CA LEU A 111 35.90 6.07 48.13
C LEU A 111 36.21 5.80 49.61
N ASP A 112 37.30 6.40 50.14
CA ASP A 112 37.73 6.22 51.52
C ASP A 112 37.08 7.25 52.46
N ASN A 113 36.77 8.46 51.97
CA ASN A 113 36.01 9.48 52.71
C ASN A 113 34.82 10.05 51.91
N PRO A 114 33.73 9.26 51.73
CA PRO A 114 32.62 9.64 50.84
C PRO A 114 31.69 10.72 51.41
N ALA A 115 31.79 11.03 52.71
CA ALA A 115 30.99 12.08 53.34
C ALA A 115 31.69 13.44 53.35
N GLY A 116 33.02 13.45 53.25
CA GLY A 116 33.85 14.62 53.49
C GLY A 116 34.07 14.92 54.98
N ASP A 117 35.06 15.75 55.24
CA ASP A 117 35.34 16.37 56.54
C ASP A 117 35.79 17.83 56.34
N ASP A 118 36.13 18.54 57.42
CA ASP A 118 36.51 19.96 57.38
C ASP A 118 37.76 20.25 56.51
N ASN A 119 38.56 19.22 56.15
CA ASN A 119 39.77 19.33 55.33
C ASN A 119 39.66 18.63 53.96
N PHE A 120 38.61 17.85 53.71
CA PHE A 120 38.44 17.09 52.46
C PHE A 120 36.99 17.14 51.95
N THR A 121 36.83 17.73 50.77
CA THR A 121 35.59 17.88 50.01
C THR A 121 35.54 16.86 48.87
N PRO A 122 34.67 15.82 48.92
CA PRO A 122 34.58 14.84 47.83
C PRO A 122 34.10 15.45 46.52
N CYS A 123 34.50 14.91 45.36
CA CYS A 123 33.98 15.38 44.06
C CYS A 123 32.46 15.16 43.93
N VAL A 124 31.97 14.03 44.44
CA VAL A 124 30.54 13.71 44.54
C VAL A 124 30.27 13.04 45.88
N LEU A 125 29.41 13.69 46.69
CA LEU A 125 29.05 13.21 48.01
C LEU A 125 28.38 11.82 47.95
N GLN A 126 28.67 10.99 48.96
CA GLN A 126 28.10 9.66 49.19
C GLN A 126 28.34 8.64 48.06
N VAL A 127 29.43 8.81 47.30
CA VAL A 127 29.92 7.81 46.32
C VAL A 127 30.93 6.88 46.98
N ASN A 128 30.42 5.89 47.72
CA ASN A 128 31.23 4.89 48.45
C ASN A 128 31.61 3.64 47.63
N GLY A 129 31.39 3.64 46.32
CA GLY A 129 31.66 2.50 45.44
C GLY A 129 30.87 2.53 44.13
N PHE A 130 31.10 1.55 43.26
CA PHE A 130 30.52 1.51 41.91
C PHE A 130 28.98 1.56 41.91
N VAL A 131 28.31 0.89 42.86
CA VAL A 131 26.84 0.91 42.95
C VAL A 131 26.33 2.31 43.30
N ALA A 132 27.01 3.05 44.17
CA ALA A 132 26.66 4.42 44.49
C ALA A 132 26.91 5.38 43.31
N ALA A 133 28.01 5.20 42.58
CA ALA A 133 28.29 5.97 41.36
C ALA A 133 27.27 5.68 40.24
N PHE A 134 26.85 4.42 40.09
CA PHE A 134 25.79 4.02 39.16
C PHE A 134 24.43 4.61 39.54
N LEU A 135 24.07 4.61 40.84
CA LEU A 135 22.86 5.27 41.33
C LEU A 135 22.91 6.77 41.08
N PHE A 136 24.02 7.46 41.40
CA PHE A 136 24.20 8.88 41.08
C PHE A 136 24.04 9.15 39.57
N SER A 137 24.64 8.32 38.72
CA SER A 137 24.48 8.42 37.26
C SER A 137 23.03 8.25 36.80
N ILE A 138 22.23 7.38 37.44
CA ILE A 138 20.79 7.29 37.17
C ILE A 138 20.11 8.58 37.64
N GLU A 139 20.32 8.98 38.90
CA GLU A 139 19.70 10.16 39.53
C GLU A 139 19.92 11.44 38.70
N THR A 140 21.13 11.63 38.16
CA THR A 140 21.51 12.75 37.28
C THR A 140 20.88 12.63 35.90
N GLN A 141 21.04 11.50 35.19
CA GLN A 141 20.58 11.41 33.80
C GLN A 141 19.04 11.34 33.67
N SER A 142 18.35 10.72 34.63
CA SER A 142 16.89 10.69 34.67
C SER A 142 16.27 11.88 35.40
N THR A 143 17.09 12.87 35.80
CA THR A 143 16.70 14.09 36.52
C THR A 143 15.84 13.84 37.77
N ILE A 144 16.04 12.71 38.45
CA ILE A 144 15.34 12.40 39.71
C ILE A 144 15.98 13.16 40.87
N GLY A 145 17.32 13.21 40.90
CA GLY A 145 18.10 14.01 41.86
C GLY A 145 17.64 13.90 43.31
N TYR A 146 17.75 12.72 43.94
CA TYR A 146 17.34 12.55 45.35
C TYR A 146 18.14 13.42 46.33
N GLY A 147 19.31 13.94 45.91
CA GLY A 147 20.12 14.89 46.69
C GLY A 147 21.00 14.26 47.76
N TYR A 148 20.81 12.97 48.08
CA TYR A 148 21.73 12.23 48.97
C TYR A 148 23.12 12.06 48.34
N ARG A 149 23.17 11.91 47.00
CA ARG A 149 24.41 12.00 46.21
C ARG A 149 24.37 13.30 45.43
N CYS A 150 25.37 14.15 45.63
CA CYS A 150 25.40 15.50 45.05
C CYS A 150 26.82 15.84 44.59
N VAL A 151 26.94 16.49 43.43
CA VAL A 151 28.21 17.00 42.92
C VAL A 151 28.63 18.25 43.69
N THR A 152 29.92 18.37 43.99
CA THR A 152 30.50 19.55 44.65
C THR A 152 31.22 20.45 43.65
N GLU A 153 31.67 21.61 44.12
CA GLU A 153 32.47 22.56 43.31
C GLU A 153 33.96 22.22 43.27
N GLU A 154 34.43 21.23 44.04
CA GLU A 154 35.86 20.87 44.17
C GLU A 154 36.47 20.39 42.84
N CYS A 155 35.72 19.58 42.08
CA CYS A 155 36.24 18.84 40.94
C CYS A 155 35.60 19.31 39.62
N PRO A 156 36.24 20.23 38.84
CA PRO A 156 35.70 20.70 37.57
C PRO A 156 35.39 19.60 36.55
N VAL A 157 36.12 18.48 36.62
CA VAL A 157 35.88 17.29 35.78
C VAL A 157 34.54 16.62 36.12
N ALA A 158 34.16 16.55 37.40
CA ALA A 158 32.87 16.01 37.81
C ALA A 158 31.71 16.92 37.36
N VAL A 159 31.86 18.24 37.53
CA VAL A 159 30.90 19.24 37.04
C VAL A 159 30.73 19.15 35.51
N PHE A 160 31.83 19.05 34.76
CA PHE A 160 31.78 18.86 33.31
C PHE A 160 31.08 17.55 32.92
N MET A 161 31.35 16.44 33.62
CA MET A 161 30.69 15.15 33.37
C MET A 161 29.18 15.22 33.63
N VAL A 162 28.73 15.94 34.67
CA VAL A 162 27.29 16.17 34.92
C VAL A 162 26.64 16.97 33.79
N VAL A 163 27.30 18.04 33.30
CA VAL A 163 26.81 18.84 32.16
C VAL A 163 26.73 17.99 30.89
N PHE A 164 27.79 17.23 30.58
CA PHE A 164 27.84 16.34 29.43
C PHE A 164 26.79 15.22 29.52
N GLN A 165 26.60 14.62 30.70
CA GLN A 165 25.56 13.63 30.95
C GLN A 165 24.15 14.17 30.74
N SER A 166 23.88 15.39 31.23
CA SER A 166 22.58 16.05 31.04
C SER A 166 22.26 16.26 29.55
N ILE A 167 23.24 16.73 28.77
CA ILE A 167 23.10 16.90 27.32
C ILE A 167 22.85 15.56 26.62
N VAL A 168 23.63 14.52 26.94
CA VAL A 168 23.48 13.18 26.35
C VAL A 168 22.13 12.55 26.71
N GLY A 169 21.67 12.71 27.96
CA GLY A 169 20.36 12.26 28.43
C GLY A 169 19.22 12.86 27.61
N CYS A 170 19.18 14.20 27.50
CA CYS A 170 18.19 14.90 26.70
C CYS A 170 18.19 14.46 25.22
N ILE A 171 19.36 14.21 24.63
CA ILE A 171 19.45 13.70 23.25
C ILE A 171 18.81 12.32 23.13
N ILE A 172 19.12 11.38 24.05
CA ILE A 172 18.54 10.03 24.06
C ILE A 172 17.02 10.08 24.21
N ASP A 173 16.49 10.92 25.10
CA ASP A 173 15.06 11.11 25.31
C ASP A 173 14.35 11.66 24.06
N CYS A 174 14.94 12.68 23.41
CA CYS A 174 14.42 13.21 22.14
C CYS A 174 14.35 12.14 21.05
N PHE A 175 15.37 11.29 20.91
CA PHE A 175 15.36 10.17 19.96
C PHE A 175 14.31 9.10 20.32
N MET A 176 14.15 8.79 21.61
CA MET A 176 13.12 7.84 22.08
C MET A 176 11.71 8.36 21.76
N ILE A 177 11.39 9.59 22.16
CA ILE A 177 10.08 10.21 21.93
C ILE A 177 9.80 10.30 20.42
N GLY A 178 10.77 10.77 19.63
CA GLY A 178 10.64 10.86 18.17
C GLY A 178 10.37 9.51 17.51
N ALA A 179 11.10 8.46 17.89
CA ALA A 179 10.90 7.11 17.36
C ALA A 179 9.56 6.49 17.80
N ILE A 180 9.13 6.70 19.05
CA ILE A 180 7.83 6.24 19.55
C ILE A 180 6.69 6.93 18.81
N MET A 181 6.74 8.25 18.67
CA MET A 181 5.72 9.04 17.96
C MET A 181 5.64 8.65 16.48
N ALA A 182 6.77 8.58 15.78
CA ALA A 182 6.83 8.14 14.38
C ALA A 182 6.28 6.72 14.19
N LYS A 183 6.55 5.80 15.13
CA LYS A 183 6.04 4.43 15.09
C LYS A 183 4.55 4.33 15.39
N MET A 184 4.07 5.12 16.34
CA MET A 184 2.65 5.18 16.72
C MET A 184 1.80 5.76 15.59
N ALA A 185 2.31 6.76 14.87
CA ALA A 185 1.64 7.36 13.72
C ALA A 185 1.46 6.39 12.52
N ARG A 186 2.32 5.36 12.37
CA ARG A 186 2.30 4.50 11.17
C ARG A 186 0.94 3.81 10.95
N PRO A 187 0.25 4.04 9.82
CA PRO A 187 -1.11 3.55 9.58
C PRO A 187 -1.19 2.04 9.24
N LYS A 188 -0.15 1.24 9.50
CA LYS A 188 -0.10 -0.20 9.19
C LYS A 188 -1.23 -1.02 9.84
N LYS A 189 -1.79 -0.53 10.96
CA LYS A 189 -2.98 -1.09 11.61
C LYS A 189 -4.29 -0.71 10.92
N ARG A 190 -4.33 0.41 10.19
CA ARG A 190 -5.52 0.87 9.46
C ARG A 190 -5.86 -0.02 8.27
N ALA A 191 -4.85 -0.50 7.55
CA ALA A 191 -5.02 -1.49 6.49
C ALA A 191 -5.74 -2.78 6.96
N GLN A 192 -5.66 -3.13 8.26
CA GLN A 192 -6.40 -4.27 8.84
C GLN A 192 -7.89 -3.98 9.09
N THR A 193 -8.33 -2.72 8.93
CA THR A 193 -9.73 -2.28 9.05
C THR A 193 -10.37 -1.90 7.72
N LEU A 194 -9.63 -2.11 6.61
CA LEU A 194 -10.16 -2.12 5.26
C LEU A 194 -10.36 -3.58 4.85
N LEU A 195 -11.54 -3.90 4.38
CA LEU A 195 -11.98 -5.27 4.12
C LEU A 195 -12.21 -5.48 2.62
N PHE A 196 -11.74 -6.62 2.11
CA PHE A 196 -12.03 -7.10 0.76
C PHE A 196 -12.98 -8.31 0.83
N SER A 197 -13.81 -8.52 -0.20
CA SER A 197 -14.59 -9.76 -0.31
C SER A 197 -13.69 -10.99 -0.33
N HIS A 198 -14.19 -12.14 0.12
CA HIS A 198 -13.41 -13.39 0.09
C HIS A 198 -13.23 -13.89 -1.36
N ASN A 199 -14.24 -13.68 -2.19
CA ASN A 199 -14.26 -14.02 -3.60
C ASN A 199 -14.35 -12.75 -4.45
N ALA A 200 -13.84 -12.83 -5.67
CA ALA A 200 -14.30 -11.97 -6.75
C ALA A 200 -15.41 -12.71 -7.51
N ILE A 201 -16.19 -12.00 -8.31
CA ILE A 201 -17.30 -12.56 -9.08
C ILE A 201 -17.20 -12.08 -10.54
N ILE A 202 -17.68 -12.88 -11.48
CA ILE A 202 -17.90 -12.46 -12.87
C ILE A 202 -19.40 -12.57 -13.17
N ALA A 203 -20.03 -11.46 -13.57
CA ALA A 203 -21.43 -11.45 -13.97
C ALA A 203 -21.76 -10.28 -14.89
N MET A 204 -22.94 -10.33 -15.51
CA MET A 204 -23.44 -9.24 -16.35
C MET A 204 -23.87 -8.04 -15.50
N ARG A 205 -23.46 -6.83 -15.93
CA ARG A 205 -24.00 -5.56 -15.46
C ARG A 205 -24.10 -4.59 -16.65
N ASP A 206 -25.25 -3.94 -16.79
CA ASP A 206 -25.53 -2.92 -17.80
C ASP A 206 -25.13 -3.35 -19.24
N GLY A 207 -25.43 -4.61 -19.57
CA GLY A 207 -25.14 -5.22 -20.88
C GLY A 207 -23.69 -5.67 -21.10
N LYS A 208 -22.79 -5.49 -20.13
CA LYS A 208 -21.38 -5.91 -20.20
C LYS A 208 -21.05 -7.02 -19.20
N LEU A 209 -20.10 -7.88 -19.55
CA LEU A 209 -19.53 -8.86 -18.63
C LEU A 209 -18.48 -8.16 -17.77
N CYS A 210 -18.61 -8.23 -16.45
CA CYS A 210 -17.72 -7.51 -15.53
C CYS A 210 -17.13 -8.45 -14.47
N LEU A 211 -15.82 -8.31 -14.23
CA LEU A 211 -15.19 -8.78 -13.00
C LEU A 211 -15.50 -7.78 -11.88
N MET A 212 -15.87 -8.28 -10.70
CA MET A 212 -16.21 -7.44 -9.56
C MET A 212 -15.68 -8.01 -8.25
N TRP A 213 -15.28 -7.13 -7.34
CA TRP A 213 -14.96 -7.45 -5.94
C TRP A 213 -15.49 -6.35 -5.03
N ARG A 214 -15.68 -6.64 -3.74
CA ARG A 214 -16.19 -5.67 -2.77
C ARG A 214 -15.08 -5.15 -1.88
N VAL A 215 -15.09 -3.85 -1.63
CA VAL A 215 -14.25 -3.17 -0.63
C VAL A 215 -15.14 -2.52 0.43
N GLY A 216 -14.65 -2.42 1.67
CA GLY A 216 -15.39 -1.79 2.77
C GLY A 216 -14.49 -1.23 3.86
N ASN A 217 -14.97 -0.20 4.54
CA ASN A 217 -14.34 0.41 5.70
C ASN A 217 -15.05 -0.05 6.98
N LEU A 218 -14.33 -0.66 7.92
CA LEU A 218 -14.89 -1.15 9.19
C LEU A 218 -14.93 -0.05 10.28
N ARG A 219 -14.50 1.17 9.98
CA ARG A 219 -14.48 2.32 10.91
C ARG A 219 -15.29 3.48 10.35
N LYS A 220 -15.87 4.30 11.24
CA LYS A 220 -16.63 5.51 10.87
C LYS A 220 -15.78 6.59 10.20
N SER A 221 -14.57 6.84 10.72
CA SER A 221 -13.62 7.80 10.11
C SER A 221 -13.27 7.39 8.69
N HIS A 222 -13.14 8.36 7.80
CA HIS A 222 -13.01 8.16 6.36
C HIS A 222 -11.60 7.76 5.92
N ILE A 223 -11.50 7.33 4.66
CA ILE A 223 -10.24 7.28 3.90
C ILE A 223 -10.35 8.38 2.85
N VAL A 224 -9.47 9.38 2.94
CA VAL A 224 -9.43 10.55 2.06
C VAL A 224 -8.65 10.18 0.80
N GLU A 225 -9.06 10.68 -0.37
CA GLU A 225 -8.45 10.33 -1.68
C GLU A 225 -8.31 8.81 -1.91
N ALA A 226 -9.33 8.07 -1.46
CA ALA A 226 -9.37 6.63 -1.63
C ALA A 226 -9.46 6.26 -3.12
N HIS A 227 -8.57 5.40 -3.59
CA HIS A 227 -8.57 4.92 -4.97
C HIS A 227 -8.14 3.45 -5.05
N VAL A 228 -8.58 2.76 -6.10
CA VAL A 228 -8.38 1.32 -6.28
C VAL A 228 -7.55 0.99 -7.52
N ARG A 229 -6.76 -0.09 -7.42
CA ARG A 229 -5.97 -0.63 -8.52
C ARG A 229 -6.07 -2.16 -8.52
N ALA A 230 -5.92 -2.79 -9.68
CA ALA A 230 -5.91 -4.24 -9.79
C ALA A 230 -4.91 -4.70 -10.86
N GLN A 231 -4.29 -5.86 -10.65
CA GLN A 231 -3.29 -6.41 -11.56
C GLN A 231 -3.49 -7.93 -11.70
N LEU A 232 -3.33 -8.43 -12.92
CA LEU A 232 -3.27 -9.86 -13.23
C LEU A 232 -1.80 -10.32 -13.22
N ILE A 233 -1.53 -11.33 -12.40
CA ILE A 233 -0.19 -11.89 -12.15
C ILE A 233 -0.09 -13.31 -12.73
N LYS A 234 0.65 -13.47 -13.82
CA LYS A 234 0.93 -14.76 -14.47
C LYS A 234 2.33 -14.80 -15.07
N PRO A 235 2.98 -15.96 -15.22
CA PRO A 235 4.14 -16.08 -16.09
C PRO A 235 3.74 -15.76 -17.55
N ARG A 236 4.64 -15.12 -18.30
CA ARG A 236 4.49 -14.87 -19.75
C ARG A 236 5.79 -15.21 -20.47
N ILE A 237 5.67 -15.67 -21.71
CA ILE A 237 6.76 -15.65 -22.69
C ILE A 237 6.39 -14.57 -23.71
N THR A 238 7.32 -13.68 -24.03
CA THR A 238 7.11 -12.65 -25.07
C THR A 238 7.21 -13.25 -26.47
N ASP A 239 6.78 -12.52 -27.49
CA ASP A 239 6.80 -13.02 -28.88
C ASP A 239 8.25 -13.13 -29.41
N GLU A 240 9.19 -12.39 -28.80
CA GLU A 240 10.64 -12.47 -28.98
C GLU A 240 11.30 -13.62 -28.21
N GLY A 241 10.54 -14.33 -27.35
CA GLY A 241 11.00 -15.48 -26.58
C GLY A 241 11.54 -15.18 -25.17
N GLU A 242 11.39 -13.95 -24.65
CA GLU A 242 11.79 -13.64 -23.27
C GLU A 242 10.83 -14.26 -22.26
N TYR A 243 11.35 -14.99 -21.26
CA TYR A 243 10.54 -15.56 -20.19
C TYR A 243 10.45 -14.63 -18.97
N ILE A 244 9.25 -14.10 -18.72
CA ILE A 244 8.92 -13.27 -17.55
C ILE A 244 8.25 -14.16 -16.48
N PRO A 245 8.89 -14.44 -15.33
CA PRO A 245 8.37 -15.39 -14.34
C PRO A 245 7.03 -14.97 -13.69
N LEU A 246 6.84 -13.67 -13.50
CA LEU A 246 5.62 -13.05 -12.96
C LEU A 246 5.42 -11.69 -13.63
N ASP A 247 4.74 -11.70 -14.78
CA ASP A 247 4.28 -10.49 -15.46
C ASP A 247 3.14 -9.84 -14.65
N GLN A 248 3.05 -8.51 -14.68
CA GLN A 248 2.10 -7.72 -13.89
C GLN A 248 1.26 -6.83 -14.81
N ILE A 249 0.17 -7.40 -15.33
CA ILE A 249 -0.68 -6.74 -16.32
C ILE A 249 -1.77 -5.96 -15.58
N ASP A 250 -1.95 -4.68 -15.88
CA ASP A 250 -2.99 -3.86 -15.22
C ASP A 250 -4.41 -4.33 -15.58
N ILE A 251 -5.35 -4.12 -14.66
CA ILE A 251 -6.77 -4.37 -14.84
C ILE A 251 -7.49 -3.03 -14.68
N ASN A 252 -7.88 -2.43 -15.80
CA ASN A 252 -8.48 -1.10 -15.81
C ASN A 252 -9.81 -1.06 -15.03
N VAL A 253 -9.83 -0.32 -13.94
CA VAL A 253 -11.00 -0.05 -13.08
C VAL A 253 -11.61 1.35 -13.33
N GLY A 254 -11.24 1.99 -14.43
CA GLY A 254 -11.71 3.30 -14.86
C GLY A 254 -10.74 4.46 -14.57
N PHE A 255 -9.43 4.18 -14.52
CA PHE A 255 -8.38 5.18 -14.23
C PHE A 255 -8.41 6.36 -15.20
N ASP A 256 -8.58 6.11 -16.51
CA ASP A 256 -8.58 7.15 -17.56
C ASP A 256 -9.74 8.15 -17.42
N LYS A 257 -10.79 7.75 -16.70
CA LYS A 257 -11.98 8.56 -16.39
C LYS A 257 -11.97 9.04 -14.94
N GLY A 258 -10.94 8.69 -14.17
CA GLY A 258 -10.81 8.95 -12.74
C GLY A 258 -11.92 8.34 -11.89
N LEU A 259 -12.48 7.20 -12.32
CA LEU A 259 -13.51 6.40 -11.62
C LEU A 259 -12.93 5.36 -10.66
N ASP A 260 -11.61 5.17 -10.71
CA ASP A 260 -10.81 4.44 -9.73
C ASP A 260 -10.86 5.11 -8.34
N ARG A 261 -11.07 6.43 -8.31
CA ARG A 261 -11.25 7.25 -7.10
C ARG A 261 -12.66 7.04 -6.53
N ILE A 262 -12.75 6.61 -5.28
CA ILE A 262 -14.00 6.20 -4.63
C ILE A 262 -14.27 6.96 -3.32
N PHE A 263 -15.54 7.23 -3.04
CA PHE A 263 -15.97 7.79 -1.74
C PHE A 263 -16.45 6.65 -0.81
N LEU A 264 -15.51 6.03 -0.11
CA LEU A 264 -15.75 4.79 0.65
C LEU A 264 -16.41 5.04 2.03
N VAL A 265 -17.74 5.15 2.03
CA VAL A 265 -18.58 5.20 3.26
C VAL A 265 -19.21 3.83 3.54
N SER A 266 -20.11 3.38 2.66
CA SER A 266 -20.64 2.01 2.66
C SER A 266 -19.79 1.09 1.77
N PRO A 267 -19.95 -0.24 1.85
CA PRO A 267 -19.21 -1.16 0.98
C PRO A 267 -19.48 -0.95 -0.51
N ILE A 268 -18.43 -0.64 -1.27
CA ILE A 268 -18.49 -0.42 -2.72
C ILE A 268 -18.10 -1.71 -3.44
N THR A 269 -18.82 -2.02 -4.51
CA THR A 269 -18.44 -3.10 -5.45
C THR A 269 -17.65 -2.48 -6.58
N ILE A 270 -16.33 -2.74 -6.60
CA ILE A 270 -15.43 -2.32 -7.67
C ILE A 270 -15.73 -3.14 -8.92
N LEU A 271 -15.55 -2.51 -10.09
CA LEU A 271 -15.89 -3.06 -11.39
C LEU A 271 -14.70 -2.94 -12.34
N HIS A 272 -14.41 -4.04 -13.02
CA HIS A 272 -13.63 -4.06 -14.23
C HIS A 272 -14.51 -4.61 -15.36
N GLY A 273 -14.76 -3.79 -16.39
CA GLY A 273 -15.46 -4.25 -17.59
C GLY A 273 -14.52 -5.11 -18.42
N ILE A 274 -14.97 -6.31 -18.79
CA ILE A 274 -14.17 -7.22 -19.62
C ILE A 274 -14.45 -6.86 -21.09
N ASP A 275 -13.64 -5.93 -21.61
CA ASP A 275 -13.64 -5.49 -23.01
C ASP A 275 -12.39 -6.00 -23.76
N GLN A 276 -12.16 -5.51 -24.98
CA GLN A 276 -11.10 -5.99 -25.88
C GLN A 276 -9.67 -5.75 -25.34
N GLU A 277 -9.49 -4.74 -24.48
CA GLU A 277 -8.20 -4.42 -23.86
C GLU A 277 -7.96 -5.22 -22.57
N SER A 278 -9.01 -5.84 -22.01
CA SER A 278 -8.92 -6.65 -20.80
C SER A 278 -8.03 -7.90 -20.99
N PRO A 279 -7.11 -8.19 -20.06
CA PRO A 279 -6.37 -9.46 -20.07
C PRO A 279 -7.25 -10.69 -19.77
N LEU A 280 -8.54 -10.48 -19.48
CA LEU A 280 -9.56 -11.51 -19.27
C LEU A 280 -10.50 -11.69 -20.48
N PHE A 281 -10.33 -10.93 -21.57
CA PHE A 281 -11.27 -10.87 -22.70
C PHE A 281 -11.64 -12.23 -23.29
N GLY A 282 -10.64 -13.10 -23.49
CA GLY A 282 -10.78 -14.45 -24.04
C GLY A 282 -10.98 -15.56 -23.01
N ILE A 283 -11.32 -15.27 -21.75
CA ILE A 283 -11.50 -16.28 -20.70
C ILE A 283 -12.99 -16.61 -20.53
N SER A 284 -13.37 -17.87 -20.79
CA SER A 284 -14.71 -18.40 -20.51
C SER A 284 -14.82 -18.96 -19.08
N LYS A 285 -16.04 -19.39 -18.70
CA LYS A 285 -16.25 -20.11 -17.43
C LYS A 285 -15.38 -21.36 -17.31
N GLN A 286 -15.23 -22.12 -18.40
CA GLN A 286 -14.48 -23.37 -18.39
C GLN A 286 -12.96 -23.13 -18.33
N ASP A 287 -12.49 -22.06 -18.98
CA ASP A 287 -11.08 -21.67 -18.90
C ASP A 287 -10.72 -21.26 -17.48
N LEU A 288 -11.58 -20.51 -16.79
CA LEU A 288 -11.38 -20.08 -15.41
C LEU A 288 -11.14 -21.25 -14.43
N GLU A 289 -11.80 -22.39 -14.64
CA GLU A 289 -11.61 -23.61 -13.84
C GLU A 289 -10.24 -24.28 -14.06
N THR A 290 -9.57 -24.00 -15.19
CA THR A 290 -8.29 -24.62 -15.57
C THR A 290 -7.10 -23.64 -15.60
N ALA A 291 -7.39 -22.34 -15.50
CA ALA A 291 -6.42 -21.25 -15.60
C ALA A 291 -5.54 -21.10 -14.34
N ASP A 292 -4.30 -20.65 -14.55
CA ASP A 292 -3.35 -20.32 -13.49
C ASP A 292 -2.94 -18.85 -13.57
N PHE A 293 -3.76 -18.00 -12.96
CA PHE A 293 -3.45 -16.59 -12.70
C PHE A 293 -3.90 -16.19 -11.29
N GLU A 294 -3.33 -15.10 -10.80
CA GLU A 294 -3.74 -14.43 -9.57
C GLU A 294 -4.10 -12.97 -9.89
N ILE A 295 -5.23 -12.49 -9.39
CA ILE A 295 -5.62 -11.08 -9.45
C ILE A 295 -5.28 -10.46 -8.11
N VAL A 296 -4.31 -9.55 -8.08
CA VAL A 296 -3.99 -8.74 -6.91
C VAL A 296 -4.84 -7.47 -6.95
N VAL A 297 -5.49 -7.15 -5.83
CA VAL A 297 -6.29 -5.93 -5.68
C VAL A 297 -5.72 -5.04 -4.59
N ILE A 298 -5.73 -3.74 -4.85
CA ILE A 298 -5.10 -2.72 -4.04
C ILE A 298 -6.12 -1.61 -3.77
N LEU A 299 -6.16 -1.13 -2.53
CA LEU A 299 -6.91 0.05 -2.10
C LEU A 299 -5.93 0.99 -1.39
N GLU A 300 -5.75 2.18 -1.95
CA GLU A 300 -4.88 3.24 -1.44
C GLU A 300 -5.73 4.44 -0.99
N GLY A 301 -5.15 5.29 -0.14
CA GLY A 301 -5.76 6.53 0.33
C GLY A 301 -5.18 6.98 1.68
N MET A 302 -5.54 8.18 2.12
CA MET A 302 -5.04 8.79 3.35
C MET A 302 -5.94 8.52 4.56
N VAL A 303 -5.33 8.28 5.72
CA VAL A 303 -6.06 8.09 6.97
C VAL A 303 -6.39 9.45 7.59
N GLU A 304 -7.68 9.80 7.59
CA GLU A 304 -8.26 11.09 8.02
C GLU A 304 -7.54 11.76 9.22
N ALA A 305 -7.34 11.04 10.32
CA ALA A 305 -6.76 11.59 11.55
C ALA A 305 -5.24 11.88 11.50
N THR A 306 -4.53 11.42 10.46
CA THR A 306 -3.05 11.52 10.37
C THR A 306 -2.55 12.05 9.02
N ALA A 307 -3.42 12.18 8.02
CA ALA A 307 -3.09 12.42 6.61
C ALA A 307 -2.05 11.45 6.00
N MET A 308 -1.65 10.38 6.69
CA MET A 308 -0.70 9.39 6.17
C MET A 308 -1.38 8.43 5.20
N THR A 309 -0.73 8.16 4.07
CA THR A 309 -1.17 7.17 3.09
C THR A 309 -1.13 5.74 3.66
N THR A 310 -2.16 4.96 3.38
CA THR A 310 -2.24 3.54 3.69
C THR A 310 -2.55 2.75 2.43
N GLN A 311 -1.90 1.60 2.25
CA GLN A 311 -2.16 0.66 1.16
C GLN A 311 -2.65 -0.67 1.75
N ALA A 312 -3.91 -1.01 1.50
CA ALA A 312 -4.49 -2.31 1.77
C ALA A 312 -4.46 -3.17 0.50
N ARG A 313 -4.17 -4.46 0.65
CA ARG A 313 -4.02 -5.40 -0.48
C ARG A 313 -4.75 -6.71 -0.18
N SER A 314 -5.24 -7.35 -1.22
CA SER A 314 -5.75 -8.74 -1.20
C SER A 314 -5.45 -9.40 -2.55
N SER A 315 -5.81 -10.67 -2.70
CA SER A 315 -5.74 -11.36 -4.00
C SER A 315 -6.88 -12.34 -4.20
N TYR A 316 -7.10 -12.71 -5.45
CA TYR A 316 -8.01 -13.75 -5.89
C TYR A 316 -7.25 -14.68 -6.84
N LEU A 317 -7.09 -15.95 -6.47
CA LEU A 317 -6.68 -16.96 -7.45
C LEU A 317 -7.82 -17.19 -8.44
N ALA A 318 -7.54 -17.73 -9.63
CA ALA A 318 -8.58 -18.12 -10.60
C ALA A 318 -9.73 -18.93 -9.95
N SER A 319 -9.39 -19.90 -9.09
CA SER A 319 -10.35 -20.71 -8.32
C SER A 319 -11.13 -19.97 -7.21
N GLU A 320 -10.78 -18.71 -6.92
CA GLU A 320 -11.50 -17.84 -5.97
C GLU A 320 -12.43 -16.84 -6.67
N VAL A 321 -12.46 -16.84 -8.00
CA VAL A 321 -13.37 -16.04 -8.83
C VAL A 321 -14.61 -16.88 -9.14
N LEU A 322 -15.80 -16.39 -8.76
CA LEU A 322 -17.06 -17.12 -8.93
C LEU A 322 -17.79 -16.63 -10.19
N TRP A 323 -17.89 -17.50 -11.21
CA TRP A 323 -18.57 -17.17 -12.46
C TRP A 323 -20.09 -17.33 -12.36
N GLY A 324 -20.82 -16.27 -12.72
CA GLY A 324 -22.28 -16.22 -12.66
C GLY A 324 -22.81 -15.93 -11.26
N HIS A 325 -22.06 -15.20 -10.43
CA HIS A 325 -22.48 -14.82 -9.08
C HIS A 325 -22.67 -13.30 -8.96
N ARG A 326 -23.55 -12.87 -8.04
CA ARG A 326 -23.67 -11.48 -7.59
C ARG A 326 -23.57 -11.39 -6.08
N PHE A 327 -22.96 -10.32 -5.58
CA PHE A 327 -22.94 -10.06 -4.14
C PHE A 327 -24.33 -9.68 -3.62
N GLU A 328 -24.66 -10.14 -2.43
CA GLU A 328 -25.88 -9.73 -1.73
C GLU A 328 -25.82 -8.24 -1.34
N PRO A 329 -26.94 -7.48 -1.41
CA PRO A 329 -27.00 -6.13 -0.87
C PRO A 329 -26.67 -6.10 0.63
N VAL A 330 -25.92 -5.08 1.05
CA VAL A 330 -25.54 -4.86 2.46
C VAL A 330 -26.07 -3.55 3.03
N LEU A 331 -26.51 -2.64 2.18
CA LEU A 331 -27.00 -1.32 2.53
C LEU A 331 -28.52 -1.34 2.52
N PHE A 332 -29.12 -0.98 3.66
CA PHE A 332 -30.56 -0.92 3.84
C PHE A 332 -30.95 0.42 4.46
N GLU A 333 -32.11 0.95 4.09
CA GLU A 333 -32.66 2.16 4.70
C GLU A 333 -33.56 1.76 5.88
N GLU A 334 -33.26 2.26 7.07
CA GLU A 334 -34.05 2.03 8.28
C GLU A 334 -34.57 3.37 8.81
N LYS A 335 -35.85 3.65 8.51
CA LYS A 335 -36.55 4.92 8.80
C LYS A 335 -35.90 6.13 8.10
N ASN A 336 -34.93 6.77 8.76
CA ASN A 336 -34.24 7.99 8.29
C ASN A 336 -32.71 7.80 8.25
N VAL A 337 -32.21 6.58 8.41
CA VAL A 337 -30.76 6.28 8.51
C VAL A 337 -30.42 5.07 7.65
N TYR A 338 -29.32 5.17 6.90
CA TYR A 338 -28.74 4.05 6.17
C TYR A 338 -27.92 3.16 7.11
N LYS A 339 -28.18 1.85 7.05
CA LYS A 339 -27.54 0.82 7.87
C LYS A 339 -26.81 -0.18 6.99
N VAL A 340 -25.62 -0.59 7.40
CA VAL A 340 -24.80 -1.58 6.71
C VAL A 340 -24.73 -2.86 7.53
N ASP A 341 -25.21 -3.97 6.97
CA ASP A 341 -25.03 -5.30 7.55
C ASP A 341 -23.81 -6.01 6.94
N PHE A 342 -22.74 -6.08 7.71
CA PHE A 342 -21.51 -6.75 7.30
C PHE A 342 -21.61 -8.28 7.28
N SER A 343 -22.66 -8.91 7.83
CA SER A 343 -22.86 -10.36 7.74
C SER A 343 -23.14 -10.83 6.30
N HIS A 344 -23.70 -9.95 5.47
CA HIS A 344 -23.94 -10.16 4.04
C HIS A 344 -22.78 -9.66 3.16
N PHE A 345 -21.69 -9.14 3.74
CA PHE A 345 -20.57 -8.54 3.00
C PHE A 345 -19.87 -9.51 2.04
N HIS A 346 -19.59 -10.73 2.50
CA HIS A 346 -18.89 -11.76 1.71
C HIS A 346 -19.84 -12.69 0.92
N LYS A 347 -21.15 -12.64 1.19
CA LYS A 347 -22.12 -13.56 0.61
C LYS A 347 -22.43 -13.23 -0.86
N THR A 348 -22.71 -14.28 -1.63
CA THR A 348 -23.05 -14.18 -3.05
C THR A 348 -24.18 -15.16 -3.38
N TYR A 349 -25.02 -14.78 -4.34
CA TYR A 349 -26.05 -15.64 -4.93
C TYR A 349 -25.75 -15.91 -6.41
N GLU A 350 -26.20 -17.05 -6.90
CA GLU A 350 -26.06 -17.44 -8.31
C GLU A 350 -27.03 -16.69 -9.22
N VAL A 351 -26.60 -16.45 -10.45
CA VAL A 351 -27.33 -15.77 -11.52
C VAL A 351 -27.28 -16.65 -12.78
N PRO A 352 -28.21 -17.61 -12.93
CA PRO A 352 -28.18 -18.61 -13.99
C PRO A 352 -28.22 -18.03 -15.42
N SER A 353 -28.72 -16.80 -15.58
CA SER A 353 -28.77 -16.08 -16.86
C SER A 353 -27.41 -15.49 -17.31
N THR A 354 -26.35 -15.64 -16.53
CA THR A 354 -25.01 -15.17 -16.92
C THR A 354 -24.45 -16.06 -18.06
N PRO A 355 -24.02 -15.50 -19.20
CA PRO A 355 -23.35 -16.24 -20.26
C PRO A 355 -22.14 -17.02 -19.73
N ARG A 356 -21.87 -18.21 -20.29
CA ARG A 356 -20.72 -19.06 -19.88
C ARG A 356 -19.51 -18.93 -20.80
N CYS A 357 -19.70 -18.39 -22.00
CA CYS A 357 -18.64 -18.09 -22.96
C CYS A 357 -17.85 -16.83 -22.54
N SER A 358 -16.71 -16.60 -23.18
CA SER A 358 -15.86 -15.43 -22.92
C SER A 358 -16.49 -14.13 -23.44
N ALA A 359 -15.98 -12.98 -22.98
CA ALA A 359 -16.40 -11.69 -23.51
C ALA A 359 -16.08 -11.56 -25.01
N LYS A 360 -14.98 -12.17 -25.48
CA LYS A 360 -14.64 -12.29 -26.89
C LYS A 360 -15.73 -13.01 -27.67
N ASP A 361 -16.13 -14.21 -27.24
CA ASP A 361 -17.18 -14.98 -27.91
C ASP A 361 -18.52 -14.22 -27.90
N MET A 362 -18.83 -13.49 -26.84
CA MET A 362 -20.04 -12.66 -26.78
C MET A 362 -20.04 -11.52 -27.82
N VAL A 363 -18.87 -10.94 -28.09
CA VAL A 363 -18.70 -9.90 -29.11
C VAL A 363 -18.77 -10.52 -30.51
N GLU A 364 -18.03 -11.59 -30.76
CA GLU A 364 -18.02 -12.29 -32.07
C GLU A 364 -19.41 -12.84 -32.44
N ASN A 365 -20.09 -13.52 -31.52
CA ASN A 365 -21.46 -14.02 -31.77
C ASN A 365 -22.48 -12.90 -32.02
N LYS A 366 -22.25 -11.68 -31.49
CA LYS A 366 -23.12 -10.53 -31.77
C LYS A 366 -22.92 -9.98 -33.19
N PHE A 367 -21.73 -10.15 -33.78
CA PHE A 367 -21.48 -9.84 -35.19
C PHE A 367 -21.96 -10.96 -36.13
N LEU A 368 -21.98 -12.22 -35.67
CA LEU A 368 -22.46 -13.37 -36.44
C LEU A 368 -23.99 -13.52 -36.52
N VAL A 369 -24.76 -12.68 -35.79
CA VAL A 369 -26.21 -12.53 -36.01
C VAL A 369 -26.42 -11.30 -36.90
N PRO A 370 -26.68 -11.47 -38.21
CA PRO A 370 -27.09 -10.35 -39.03
C PRO A 370 -28.42 -9.82 -38.51
N SER A 371 -28.58 -8.51 -38.44
CA SER A 371 -29.92 -7.92 -38.39
C SER A 371 -30.67 -8.38 -39.63
N SER A 372 -31.70 -9.22 -39.47
CA SER A 372 -32.41 -9.92 -40.56
C SER A 372 -33.27 -9.02 -41.47
N ASN A 373 -33.00 -7.71 -41.49
CA ASN A 373 -33.80 -6.67 -42.13
C ASN A 373 -32.99 -5.75 -43.08
N SER A 374 -31.80 -6.16 -43.53
CA SER A 374 -31.12 -5.48 -44.66
C SER A 374 -30.75 -6.50 -45.74
N PHE A 375 -31.74 -6.83 -46.55
CA PHE A 375 -31.54 -7.57 -47.80
C PHE A 375 -31.05 -6.57 -48.85
N CYS A 376 -29.88 -6.82 -49.43
CA CYS A 376 -29.31 -5.94 -50.44
C CYS A 376 -30.17 -5.95 -51.71
N TYR A 377 -30.33 -4.77 -52.32
CA TYR A 377 -30.69 -4.64 -53.72
C TYR A 377 -29.48 -4.06 -54.45
N GLU A 378 -28.66 -4.92 -55.04
CA GLU A 378 -27.84 -4.54 -56.19
C GLU A 378 -28.58 -5.02 -57.44
N ASN A 379 -28.79 -4.11 -58.39
CA ASN A 379 -28.59 -4.44 -59.79
C ASN A 379 -28.42 -3.18 -60.63
N GLU A 380 -27.25 -3.11 -61.27
CA GLU A 380 -26.98 -2.58 -62.61
C GLU A 380 -27.46 -1.17 -63.00
N MET A 381 -26.47 -0.32 -63.33
CA MET A 381 -26.36 0.30 -64.66
C MET A 381 -24.97 0.94 -64.80
N ALA A 382 -24.04 0.21 -65.42
CA ALA A 382 -22.79 0.73 -65.95
C ALA A 382 -22.76 0.53 -67.47
N PHE A 383 -22.02 1.38 -68.18
CA PHE A 383 -21.94 1.48 -69.65
C PHE A 383 -23.12 2.18 -70.36
N LEU A 384 -23.02 3.51 -70.46
CA LEU A 384 -22.91 4.17 -71.77
C LEU A 384 -21.79 5.21 -71.72
N SER A 385 -21.18 5.48 -72.87
CA SER A 385 -19.87 6.12 -73.00
C SER A 385 -19.88 7.28 -74.00
N ARG A 386 -19.09 8.33 -73.71
CA ARG A 386 -18.59 9.35 -74.68
C ARG A 386 -19.66 10.28 -75.30
N ASP A 387 -19.37 11.49 -75.77
CA ASP A 387 -18.10 12.19 -76.10
C ASP A 387 -18.11 13.67 -75.59
N ASP A 388 -16.96 14.35 -75.68
CA ASP A 388 -16.65 15.79 -75.91
C ASP A 388 -17.55 16.91 -75.30
N GLY A 389 -17.07 18.04 -74.74
CA GLY A 389 -15.74 18.64 -74.55
C GLY A 389 -15.88 19.82 -73.55
N GLU A 390 -15.00 20.82 -73.43
CA GLU A 390 -13.71 21.13 -74.09
C GLU A 390 -12.69 21.67 -73.04
N GLU A 391 -11.79 22.57 -73.43
CA GLU A 391 -10.65 23.16 -72.71
C GLU A 391 -11.05 24.42 -71.87
N ASP A 392 -10.30 24.95 -70.89
CA ASP A 392 -8.91 25.47 -71.03
C ASP A 392 -8.14 25.59 -69.69
N VAL A 393 -6.80 25.60 -69.74
CA VAL A 393 -5.87 25.50 -68.59
C VAL A 393 -4.67 26.46 -68.69
N GLY A 394 -4.41 27.18 -67.59
CA GLY A 394 -3.10 27.76 -67.25
C GLY A 394 -3.18 28.41 -65.86
N GLY A 395 -2.39 28.07 -64.83
CA GLY A 395 -0.99 27.63 -64.80
C GLY A 395 -0.10 28.84 -64.48
N GLY A 396 0.75 28.89 -63.45
CA GLY A 396 1.04 27.98 -62.33
C GLY A 396 2.27 28.51 -61.57
N GLY A 397 2.51 28.08 -60.31
CA GLY A 397 3.83 28.22 -59.66
C GLY A 397 3.97 29.07 -58.38
N SER A 398 4.16 28.36 -57.26
CA SER A 398 5.16 28.59 -56.21
C SER A 398 5.24 29.87 -55.33
N ARG A 399 5.15 29.59 -54.02
CA ARG A 399 6.01 30.08 -52.89
C ARG A 399 5.89 31.53 -52.36
N ALA A 400 5.17 31.60 -51.24
CA ALA A 400 5.69 31.94 -49.90
C ALA A 400 5.98 33.41 -49.47
N LEU A 401 5.56 33.66 -48.22
CA LEU A 401 6.04 34.65 -47.23
C LEU A 401 5.67 36.15 -47.35
N ALA A 402 4.85 36.55 -46.35
CA ALA A 402 5.03 37.70 -45.45
C ALA A 402 4.36 39.08 -45.75
N ASN A 403 3.92 39.68 -44.63
CA ASN A 403 3.76 41.10 -44.30
C ASN A 403 2.50 41.91 -44.75
N LEU A 404 1.63 42.12 -43.74
CA LEU A 404 1.21 43.43 -43.19
C LEU A 404 0.39 44.44 -44.05
N SER A 405 -0.92 44.50 -43.73
CA SER A 405 -1.71 45.74 -43.46
C SER A 405 -2.06 46.71 -44.62
N PRO A 406 -2.98 47.69 -44.47
CA PRO A 406 -3.92 47.99 -43.36
C PRO A 406 -5.42 48.18 -43.76
N ASP A 407 -6.26 48.35 -42.72
CA ASP A 407 -7.51 49.12 -42.62
C ASP A 407 -8.68 49.00 -43.63
N ARG A 408 -9.85 48.63 -43.07
CA ARG A 408 -11.06 49.46 -43.21
C ARG A 408 -12.05 49.32 -42.05
N ASN A 409 -12.44 50.47 -41.47
CA ASN A 409 -13.34 50.61 -40.32
C ASN A 409 -14.74 50.01 -40.52
N SER A 410 -15.34 49.45 -39.46
CA SER A 410 -16.35 50.16 -38.61
C SER A 410 -17.34 49.24 -37.89
N ARG A 411 -17.24 49.17 -36.55
CA ARG A 411 -18.40 49.13 -35.62
C ARG A 411 -17.91 49.21 -34.16
N HIS A 412 -18.03 50.40 -33.58
CA HIS A 412 -17.72 50.67 -32.17
C HIS A 412 -18.87 50.23 -31.25
N GLU A 413 -18.47 49.62 -30.14
CA GLU A 413 -18.89 49.87 -28.75
C GLU A 413 -20.36 50.10 -28.37
N PHE A 414 -20.79 49.38 -27.33
CA PHE A 414 -21.33 50.05 -26.14
C PHE A 414 -20.97 49.25 -24.88
N GLU A 415 -20.13 49.81 -24.00
CA GLU A 415 -19.89 49.31 -22.65
C GLU A 415 -20.23 50.41 -21.62
N ARG A 416 -20.68 49.99 -20.44
CA ARG A 416 -20.88 50.78 -19.19
C ARG A 416 -22.00 51.82 -19.14
N LEU A 417 -22.95 51.54 -18.25
CA LEU A 417 -23.33 52.47 -17.18
C LEU A 417 -23.48 51.69 -15.86
N GLN A 418 -23.29 52.36 -14.73
CA GLN A 418 -23.14 51.77 -13.39
C GLN A 418 -24.48 51.50 -12.71
N ALA A 419 -24.56 50.53 -11.78
CA ALA A 419 -25.00 50.73 -10.40
C ALA A 419 -25.05 49.43 -9.55
N THR A 420 -24.12 49.36 -8.61
CA THR A 420 -24.21 48.77 -7.25
C THR A 420 -25.57 48.29 -6.73
N ARG A 421 -25.63 47.02 -6.31
CA ARG A 421 -26.44 46.58 -5.14
C ARG A 421 -25.69 45.48 -4.37
N ALA A 422 -25.51 45.68 -3.07
CA ALA A 422 -24.84 44.74 -2.17
C ALA A 422 -25.83 43.73 -1.57
N LEU A 423 -25.37 42.50 -1.31
CA LEU A 423 -26.05 41.51 -0.47
C LEU A 423 -25.04 40.72 0.37
N ASP A 424 -25.43 40.45 1.61
CA ASP A 424 -24.63 40.13 2.79
C ASP A 424 -23.55 39.03 2.70
N GLN A 425 -22.43 39.30 3.40
CA GLN A 425 -21.54 38.27 3.92
C GLN A 425 -22.22 37.55 5.10
N ARG A 426 -22.45 36.23 4.99
CA ARG A 426 -22.77 35.40 6.15
C ARG A 426 -21.50 35.09 6.94
N SER A 427 -21.46 35.52 8.20
CA SER A 427 -20.39 35.22 9.14
C SER A 427 -20.47 33.79 9.66
N TYR A 428 -19.33 33.09 9.68
CA TYR A 428 -19.18 31.84 10.41
C TYR A 428 -19.09 32.13 11.91
N ARG A 429 -20.09 31.71 12.68
CA ARG A 429 -20.05 31.75 14.15
C ARG A 429 -19.45 30.44 14.67
N ARG A 430 -18.38 30.53 15.45
CA ARG A 430 -17.94 29.43 16.32
C ARG A 430 -18.95 29.30 17.47
N GLU A 431 -19.36 28.07 17.77
CA GLU A 431 -19.89 27.71 19.08
C GLU A 431 -18.91 26.73 19.75
N SER A 432 -18.59 27.05 20.99
CA SER A 432 -17.74 26.31 21.91
C SER A 432 -18.35 26.53 23.29
N GLU A 433 -18.33 25.47 24.14
CA GLU A 433 -19.01 25.40 25.45
C GLU A 433 -20.54 25.29 25.30
N ILE A 434 -21.19 24.20 25.73
CA ILE A 434 -21.14 23.51 27.04
C ILE A 434 -20.78 22.03 26.91
#